data_AF-A0A3D2Z108-F1
#
_entry.id   AF-A0A3D2Z108-F1
#
_cell.length_a   1.000
_cell.length_b   1.000
_cell.length_c   1.000
_cell.angle_alpha   90.00
_cell.angle_beta   90.00
_cell.angle_gamma   90.00
#
_symmetry.space_group_name_H-M   'P 1'
#
loop_
_entity.id
_entity.type
_entity.pdbx_description
1 polymer ?
#
loop_
_entity_poly.entity_id
_entity_poly.type
_entity_poly.pdbx_seq_one_letter_code
_entity_poly.pdbx_strand_id
1 'polypeptide(L)'
;MYRIGDAEIDRIRRLIESGKMFRYGSGGECDKFEADWSAHVGTKYTRMARSGTSALYTALVGLGIGPGDQVVVPSYTYMATALAVLSAGAIPVIADVDESLTLSAKDLERRLTKHTRAVIPVHMVGLPCDMAAIMKVARKHKL
;
A
#
# COMPACT_ATOMS: atom_id res chain seq x y z
N MET A 1 8.97 -16.84 11.04
CA MET A 1 9.01 -18.18 10.42
C MET A 1 7.74 -18.37 9.61
N TYR A 2 7.83 -18.81 8.36
CA TYR A 2 6.65 -19.01 7.51
C TYR A 2 5.80 -20.17 8.04
N ARG A 3 4.48 -20.01 8.05
CA ARG A 3 3.52 -21.06 8.41
C ARG A 3 2.86 -21.53 7.11
N ILE A 4 3.27 -22.69 6.62
CA ILE A 4 2.76 -23.32 5.40
C ILE A 4 2.42 -24.75 5.78
N GLY A 5 1.20 -25.21 5.45
CA GLY A 5 0.74 -26.57 5.73
C GLY A 5 0.01 -27.20 4.55
N ASP A 6 -0.67 -28.32 4.82
CA ASP A 6 -1.35 -29.11 3.80
C ASP A 6 -2.43 -28.31 3.05
N ALA A 7 -3.08 -27.35 3.73
CA ALA A 7 -4.07 -26.49 3.13
C ALA A 7 -3.52 -25.66 1.96
N GLU A 8 -2.33 -25.05 2.11
CA GLU A 8 -1.66 -24.30 1.03
C GLU A 8 -1.22 -25.24 -0.09
N ILE A 9 -0.62 -26.39 0.26
CA ILE A 9 -0.13 -27.39 -0.71
C ILE A 9 -1.28 -27.91 -1.57
N ASP A 10 -2.39 -28.31 -0.97
CA ASP A 10 -3.54 -28.87 -1.68
C ASP A 10 -4.20 -27.82 -2.58
N ARG A 11 -4.21 -26.54 -2.16
CA ARG A 11 -4.76 -25.45 -2.97
C ARG A 11 -3.90 -25.19 -4.22
N ILE A 12 -2.58 -25.22 -4.08
CA ILE A 12 -1.64 -25.12 -5.21
C ILE A 12 -1.78 -26.34 -6.13
N ARG A 13 -1.86 -27.56 -5.58
CA ARG A 13 -2.06 -28.80 -6.36
C ARG A 13 -3.31 -28.70 -7.22
N ARG A 14 -4.47 -28.37 -6.62
CA ARG A 14 -5.74 -28.23 -7.35
C ARG A 14 -5.67 -27.18 -8.45
N LEU A 15 -4.98 -26.05 -8.21
CA LEU A 15 -4.81 -25.01 -9.22
C LEU A 15 -4.02 -25.53 -10.43
N ILE A 16 -2.90 -26.21 -10.19
CA ILE A 16 -2.06 -26.79 -11.25
C ILE A 16 -2.84 -27.86 -12.03
N GLU A 17 -3.47 -28.80 -11.34
CA GLU A 17 -4.28 -29.87 -11.96
C GLU A 17 -5.45 -29.33 -12.80
N SER A 18 -6.03 -28.19 -12.39
CA SER A 18 -7.13 -27.57 -13.14
C SER A 18 -6.71 -26.93 -14.47
N GLY A 19 -5.42 -26.63 -14.66
CA GLY A 19 -4.90 -25.85 -15.79
C GLY A 19 -5.33 -24.36 -15.82
N LYS A 20 -6.17 -23.91 -14.89
CA LYS A 20 -6.74 -22.54 -14.84
C LYS A 20 -5.82 -21.58 -14.07
N MET A 21 -4.54 -21.53 -14.46
CA MET A 21 -3.52 -20.74 -13.75
C MET A 21 -3.57 -19.24 -14.06
N PHE A 22 -4.26 -18.84 -15.13
CA PHE A 22 -4.34 -17.44 -15.52
C PHE A 22 -5.34 -16.68 -14.64
N ARG A 23 -4.99 -15.45 -14.22
CA ARG A 23 -5.82 -14.68 -13.28
C ARG A 23 -7.17 -14.24 -13.84
N TYR A 24 -7.32 -14.20 -15.16
CA TYR A 24 -8.53 -13.76 -15.84
C TYR A 24 -9.39 -14.96 -16.24
N GLY A 25 -10.70 -14.80 -16.10
CA GLY A 25 -11.69 -15.86 -16.23
C GLY A 25 -12.65 -15.80 -15.04
N SER A 26 -13.84 -16.39 -15.15
CA SER A 26 -14.82 -16.32 -14.06
C SER A 26 -14.47 -17.29 -12.93
N GLY A 27 -14.36 -16.78 -11.70
CA GLY A 27 -14.28 -17.59 -10.48
C GLY A 27 -12.90 -18.21 -10.22
N GLY A 28 -11.84 -17.59 -10.72
CA GLY A 28 -10.47 -18.00 -10.45
C GLY A 28 -10.04 -17.75 -9.00
N GLU A 29 -8.90 -18.31 -8.59
CA GLU A 29 -8.37 -18.14 -7.22
C GLU A 29 -8.09 -16.67 -6.87
N CYS A 30 -7.79 -15.83 -7.88
CA CYS A 30 -7.59 -14.40 -7.67
C CYS A 30 -8.89 -13.67 -7.30
N ASP A 31 -9.99 -13.94 -8.00
CA ASP A 31 -11.29 -13.30 -7.74
C ASP A 31 -11.82 -13.69 -6.36
N LYS A 32 -11.69 -14.98 -5.99
CA LYS A 32 -12.08 -15.47 -4.66
C LYS A 32 -11.29 -14.77 -3.57
N PHE A 33 -9.96 -14.71 -3.71
CA PHE A 33 -9.12 -14.02 -2.73
C PHE A 33 -9.50 -12.54 -2.61
N GLU A 34 -9.71 -11.83 -3.73
CA GLU A 34 -10.10 -10.42 -3.69
C GLU A 34 -11.47 -10.20 -3.01
N ALA A 35 -12.43 -11.09 -3.24
CA ALA A 35 -13.74 -11.05 -2.57
C ALA A 35 -13.62 -11.34 -1.06
N ASP A 36 -12.96 -12.43 -0.69
CA ASP A 36 -12.75 -12.86 0.70
C ASP A 36 -11.97 -11.80 1.49
N TRP A 37 -10.94 -11.23 0.87
CA TRP A 37 -10.12 -10.19 1.50
C TRP A 37 -10.91 -8.89 1.69
N SER A 38 -11.72 -8.50 0.70
CA SER A 38 -12.59 -7.32 0.82
C SER A 38 -13.54 -7.46 2.00
N ALA A 39 -14.16 -8.64 2.17
CA ALA A 39 -15.01 -8.95 3.30
C ALA A 39 -14.24 -8.95 4.63
N HIS A 40 -13.03 -9.52 4.65
CA HIS A 40 -12.21 -9.61 5.86
C HIS A 40 -11.78 -8.24 6.39
N VAL A 41 -11.32 -7.34 5.53
CA VAL A 41 -10.83 -6.01 5.93
C VAL A 41 -11.92 -4.92 5.93
N GLY A 42 -13.13 -5.25 5.46
CA GLY A 42 -14.27 -4.32 5.44
C GLY A 42 -14.18 -3.22 4.36
N THR A 43 -13.56 -3.51 3.21
CA THR A 43 -13.49 -2.59 2.07
C THR A 43 -14.43 -3.02 0.95
N LYS A 44 -14.87 -2.07 0.11
CA LYS A 44 -15.73 -2.35 -1.05
C LYS A 44 -14.98 -3.08 -2.17
N TYR A 45 -13.68 -2.80 -2.31
CA TYR A 45 -12.87 -3.33 -3.40
C TYR A 45 -11.46 -3.71 -2.91
N THR A 46 -10.97 -4.85 -3.40
CA THR A 46 -9.58 -5.29 -3.27
C THR A 46 -9.07 -5.69 -4.64
N ARG A 47 -7.80 -5.39 -4.95
CA ARG A 47 -7.14 -5.87 -6.17
C ARG A 47 -5.77 -6.44 -5.85
N MET A 48 -5.53 -7.67 -6.28
CA MET A 48 -4.23 -8.30 -6.14
C MET A 48 -3.22 -7.75 -7.14
N ALA A 49 -2.05 -7.41 -6.58
CA ALA A 49 -0.84 -7.12 -7.31
C ALA A 49 0.18 -8.26 -7.11
N ARG A 50 1.24 -8.27 -7.91
CA ARG A 50 2.27 -9.32 -7.86
C ARG A 50 3.20 -9.19 -6.67
N SER A 51 3.30 -7.99 -6.10
CA SER A 51 4.10 -7.66 -4.92
C SER A 51 3.58 -6.40 -4.24
N GLY A 52 3.97 -6.18 -2.98
CA GLY A 52 3.66 -4.94 -2.25
C GLY A 52 4.17 -3.68 -2.96
N THR A 53 5.37 -3.70 -3.53
CA THR A 53 5.91 -2.59 -4.32
C THR A 53 5.04 -2.27 -5.53
N SER A 54 4.60 -3.29 -6.27
CA SER A 54 3.71 -3.09 -7.42
C SER A 54 2.31 -2.60 -7.00
N ALA A 55 1.83 -2.98 -5.82
CA ALA A 55 0.57 -2.47 -5.27
C ALA A 55 0.66 -0.97 -4.98
N LEU A 56 1.73 -0.53 -4.31
CA LEU A 56 1.98 0.89 -4.05
C LEU A 56 2.07 1.69 -5.36
N TYR A 57 2.89 1.22 -6.31
CA TYR A 57 3.01 1.88 -7.62
C TYR A 57 1.65 1.97 -8.34
N THR A 58 0.88 0.88 -8.38
CA THR A 58 -0.44 0.86 -9.03
C THR A 58 -1.41 1.83 -8.35
N ALA A 59 -1.38 1.93 -7.03
CA ALA A 59 -2.21 2.88 -6.29
C ALA A 59 -1.82 4.34 -6.61
N LEU A 60 -0.52 4.65 -6.64
CA LEU A 60 -0.05 6.00 -6.99
C LEU A 60 -0.46 6.40 -8.41
N VAL A 61 -0.23 5.54 -9.40
CA VAL A 61 -0.65 5.78 -10.79
C VAL A 61 -2.17 5.90 -10.89
N GLY A 62 -2.93 5.06 -10.16
CA GLY A 62 -4.39 5.14 -10.11
C GLY A 62 -4.93 6.43 -9.50
N LEU A 63 -4.16 7.07 -8.60
CA LEU A 63 -4.46 8.41 -8.06
C LEU A 63 -4.03 9.55 -9.01
N GLY A 64 -3.43 9.23 -10.16
CA GLY A 64 -2.93 10.21 -11.11
C GLY A 64 -1.61 10.87 -10.71
N ILE A 65 -0.88 10.29 -9.75
CA ILE A 65 0.42 10.82 -9.29
C ILE A 65 1.47 10.59 -10.38
N GLY A 66 2.24 11.65 -10.66
CA GLY A 66 3.26 11.61 -11.69
C GLY A 66 4.36 12.66 -11.55
N PRO A 67 5.07 12.98 -12.65
CA PRO A 67 6.15 13.96 -12.66
C PRO A 67 5.77 15.32 -12.06
N GLY A 68 6.60 15.79 -11.12
CA GLY A 68 6.40 17.07 -10.44
C GLY A 68 5.56 17.00 -9.17
N ASP A 69 4.85 15.89 -8.94
CA ASP A 69 4.13 15.66 -7.69
C ASP A 69 5.08 15.23 -6.57
N GLN A 70 4.78 15.68 -5.35
CA GLN A 70 5.48 15.25 -4.15
C GLN A 70 4.61 14.29 -3.35
N VAL A 71 5.20 13.18 -2.91
CA VAL A 71 4.56 12.21 -2.03
C VAL A 71 5.37 12.09 -0.74
N VAL A 72 4.72 12.37 0.39
CA VAL A 72 5.39 12.29 1.70
C VAL A 72 5.48 10.83 2.14
N VAL A 73 6.68 10.39 2.53
CA VAL A 73 6.94 9.03 3.05
C VAL A 73 7.78 9.12 4.33
N PRO A 74 7.61 8.20 5.30
CA PRO A 74 8.37 8.24 6.55
C PRO A 74 9.87 7.92 6.34
N SER A 75 10.73 8.49 7.18
CA SER A 75 12.18 8.26 7.23
C SER A 75 12.51 6.81 7.60
N TYR A 76 11.68 6.19 8.43
CA TYR A 76 11.75 4.78 8.79
C TYR A 76 10.68 3.97 8.06
N THR A 77 11.09 3.28 6.99
CA THR A 77 10.25 2.40 6.19
C THR A 77 11.09 1.40 5.39
N TYR A 78 10.44 0.41 4.77
CA TYR A 78 11.09 -0.39 3.75
C TYR A 78 11.27 0.42 2.45
N MET A 79 12.40 0.25 1.78
CA MET A 79 12.80 1.02 0.58
C MET A 79 11.74 1.03 -0.54
N ALA A 80 10.90 -0.01 -0.62
CA ALA A 80 9.82 -0.09 -1.61
C ALA A 80 8.87 1.11 -1.59
N THR A 81 8.66 1.74 -0.43
CA THR A 81 7.77 2.89 -0.28
C THR A 81 8.25 4.07 -1.13
N ALA A 82 9.51 4.47 -0.99
CA ALA A 82 10.10 5.55 -1.79
C ALA A 82 10.32 5.13 -3.25
N LEU A 83 10.70 3.86 -3.50
CA LEU A 83 10.87 3.35 -4.85
C LEU A 83 9.56 3.36 -5.65
N ALA A 84 8.41 3.10 -5.03
CA ALA A 84 7.12 3.17 -5.72
C ALA A 84 6.80 4.61 -6.17
N VAL A 85 7.11 5.61 -5.33
CA VAL A 85 6.97 7.03 -5.68
C VAL A 85 7.89 7.40 -6.85
N LEU A 86 9.16 7.03 -6.78
CA LEU A 86 10.11 7.26 -7.86
C LEU A 86 9.70 6.54 -9.15
N SER A 87 9.17 5.33 -9.04
CA SER A 87 8.71 4.54 -10.20
C SER A 87 7.51 5.18 -10.88
N ALA A 88 6.66 5.91 -10.13
CA ALA A 88 5.58 6.73 -10.68
C ALA A 88 6.08 8.03 -11.34
N GLY A 89 7.38 8.33 -11.26
CA GLY A 89 7.98 9.58 -11.74
C GLY A 89 7.83 10.75 -10.77
N ALA A 90 7.26 10.52 -9.58
CA ALA A 90 7.05 11.53 -8.55
C ALA A 90 8.26 11.67 -7.61
N ILE A 91 8.22 12.66 -6.72
CA ILE A 91 9.31 13.01 -5.81
C ILE A 91 8.97 12.56 -4.39
N PRO A 92 9.72 11.62 -3.79
CA PRO A 92 9.53 11.27 -2.38
C PRO A 92 10.04 12.40 -1.48
N VAL A 93 9.18 12.88 -0.59
CA VAL A 93 9.54 13.85 0.45
C VAL A 93 9.61 13.10 1.77
N ILE A 94 10.79 13.06 2.38
CA ILE A 94 11.01 12.32 3.62
C ILE A 94 10.49 13.15 4.80
N ALA A 95 9.60 12.55 5.59
CA ALA A 95 9.13 13.07 6.86
C ALA A 95 9.59 12.17 8.01
N ASP A 96 9.88 12.75 9.16
CA ASP A 96 10.40 12.01 10.30
C ASP A 96 9.34 11.15 11.00
N VAL A 97 9.81 10.18 11.78
CA VAL A 97 8.97 9.38 12.68
C VAL A 97 9.01 9.95 14.09
N ASP A 98 8.05 9.56 14.92
CA ASP A 98 8.06 9.85 16.35
C ASP A 98 8.43 8.60 17.17
N GLU A 99 8.27 8.66 18.49
CA GLU A 99 8.58 7.58 19.41
C GLU A 99 7.78 6.28 19.13
N SER A 100 6.68 6.36 18.38
CA SER A 100 5.93 5.18 17.92
C SER A 100 6.63 4.42 16.79
N LEU A 101 7.74 4.95 16.25
CA LEU A 101 8.42 4.47 15.04
C LEU A 101 7.53 4.53 13.79
N THR A 102 6.47 5.35 13.83
CA THR A 102 5.60 5.60 12.69
C THR A 102 5.59 7.09 12.33
N LEU A 103 5.00 7.44 11.18
CA LEU A 103 5.04 8.78 10.62
C LEU A 103 4.51 9.84 11.62
N SER A 104 5.35 10.82 11.96
CA SER A 104 4.93 11.93 12.83
C SER A 104 3.99 12.87 12.08
N ALA A 105 2.75 13.02 12.57
CA ALA A 105 1.80 13.98 12.00
C ALA A 105 2.32 15.43 12.05
N LYS A 106 3.13 15.76 13.06
CA LYS A 106 3.77 17.07 13.21
C LYS A 106 4.84 17.31 12.16
N ASP A 107 5.69 16.33 11.86
CA ASP A 107 6.68 16.49 10.78
C ASP A 107 6.01 16.43 9.41
N LEU A 108 5.01 15.55 9.22
CA LEU A 108 4.18 15.53 8.01
C LEU A 108 3.69 16.93 7.64
N GLU A 109 3.05 17.66 8.57
CA GLU A 109 2.53 19.00 8.30
C GLU A 109 3.64 20.00 7.92
N ARG A 110 4.85 19.89 8.49
CA ARG A 110 6.00 20.74 8.14
C ARG A 110 6.56 20.45 6.76
N ARG A 111 6.41 19.23 6.25
CA ARG A 111 6.97 18.80 4.95
C ARG A 111 6.04 19.10 3.78
N LEU A 112 4.79 19.49 4.04
CA LEU A 112 3.84 19.78 2.98
C LEU A 112 4.25 21.03 2.18
N THR A 113 4.09 20.93 0.87
CA THR A 113 4.28 22.06 -0.05
C THR A 113 3.08 22.13 -1.00
N LYS A 114 3.03 23.17 -1.84
CA LYS A 114 2.01 23.28 -2.91
C LYS A 114 2.05 22.12 -3.93
N HIS A 115 3.16 21.39 -3.99
CA HIS A 115 3.37 20.24 -4.88
C HIS A 115 3.00 18.91 -4.21
N THR A 116 2.70 18.89 -2.92
CA THR A 116 2.29 17.65 -2.25
C THR A 116 0.94 17.19 -2.78
N ARG A 117 0.86 15.91 -3.15
CA ARG A 117 -0.35 15.25 -3.65
C ARG A 117 -0.80 14.06 -2.84
N ALA A 118 0.11 13.42 -2.11
CA ALA A 118 -0.23 12.29 -1.27
C ALA A 118 0.74 12.15 -0.10
N VAL A 119 0.32 11.33 0.86
CA VAL A 119 1.14 10.83 1.97
C VAL A 119 0.98 9.31 2.02
N ILE A 120 2.07 8.58 2.20
CA ILE A 120 2.05 7.14 2.43
C ILE A 120 2.44 6.88 3.89
N PRO A 121 1.48 6.81 4.83
CA PRO A 121 1.76 6.34 6.18
C PRO A 121 2.13 4.85 6.13
N VAL A 122 3.10 4.45 6.96
CA VAL A 122 3.57 3.06 7.02
C VAL A 122 3.40 2.54 8.43
N HIS A 123 2.57 1.51 8.57
CA HIS A 123 2.34 0.80 9.82
C HIS A 123 3.54 -0.12 10.13
N MET A 124 4.65 0.52 10.51
CA MET A 124 5.92 -0.15 10.70
C MET A 124 5.83 -1.19 11.81
N VAL A 125 6.50 -2.33 11.59
CA VAL A 125 6.57 -3.46 12.53
C VAL A 125 5.20 -3.97 13.02
N GLY A 126 4.13 -3.72 12.27
CA GLY A 126 2.76 -4.10 12.64
C GLY A 126 2.07 -3.12 13.58
N LEU A 127 2.70 -2.00 13.93
CA LEU A 127 2.10 -0.94 14.73
C LEU A 127 1.32 0.03 13.83
N PRO A 128 0.05 0.31 14.14
CA PRO A 128 -0.74 1.28 13.38
C PRO A 128 -0.21 2.70 13.61
N CYS A 129 -0.22 3.52 12.55
CA CYS A 129 0.02 4.94 12.67
C CYS A 129 -1.12 5.62 13.44
N ASP A 130 -0.89 6.81 13.99
CA ASP A 130 -1.97 7.70 14.40
C ASP A 130 -2.69 8.26 13.16
N MET A 131 -3.59 7.44 12.61
CA MET A 131 -4.38 7.78 11.44
C MET A 131 -5.34 8.95 11.71
N ALA A 132 -5.77 9.16 12.96
CA ALA A 132 -6.62 10.30 13.28
C ALA A 132 -5.87 11.62 13.11
N ALA A 133 -4.64 11.71 13.62
CA ALA A 133 -3.79 12.88 13.45
C ALA A 133 -3.37 13.08 11.98
N ILE A 134 -2.95 12.01 11.29
CA ILE A 134 -2.53 12.08 9.88
C ILE A 134 -3.70 12.51 8.99
N MET A 135 -4.89 11.92 9.15
CA MET A 135 -6.07 12.27 8.36
C MET A 135 -6.54 13.71 8.63
N LYS A 136 -6.36 14.23 9.86
CA LYS A 136 -6.64 15.63 10.16
C LYS A 136 -5.74 16.56 9.35
N VAL A 137 -4.44 16.26 9.25
CA VAL A 137 -3.49 17.03 8.44
C VAL A 137 -3.81 16.91 6.94
N ALA A 138 -4.06 15.70 6.44
CA ALA A 138 -4.39 15.46 5.03
C ALA A 138 -5.65 16.22 4.61
N ARG A 139 -6.74 16.10 5.37
CA ARG A 139 -8.01 16.81 5.09
C ARG A 139 -7.84 18.33 5.12
N LYS A 140 -7.09 18.87 6.09
CA LYS A 140 -6.81 20.31 6.19
C LYS A 140 -6.13 20.84 4.92
N HIS A 141 -5.27 20.04 4.30
CA HIS A 141 -4.49 20.43 3.12
C HIS A 141 -5.05 19.88 1.80
N LYS A 142 -6.23 19.25 1.83
CA LYS A 142 -6.92 18.65 0.66
C LYS A 142 -6.05 17.60 -0.06
N LEU A 143 -5.36 16.79 0.73
CA LEU A 143 -4.72 15.55 0.31
C LEU A 143 -5.68 14.37 0.44
#